data_AF-A0A1H1P646-F1
#
_entry.id   AF-A0A1H1P646-F1
#
_cell.length_a   1.000
_cell.length_b   1.000
_cell.length_c   1.000
_cell.angle_alpha   90.00
_cell.angle_beta   90.00
_cell.angle_gamma   90.00
#
_symmetry.space_group_name_H-M   'P 1'
#
loop_
_entity.id
_entity.type
_entity.pdbx_description
1 polymer ?
#
loop_
_entity_poly.entity_id
_entity_poly.type
_entity_poly.pdbx_seq_one_letter_code
_entity_poly.pdbx_strand_id
1 'polypeptide(L)'
;MPNEFYSHSTIAGLGIANCNYWFNAFSNCTEIRGFENLSGMTSANQMFTSCGSLETIYATSFSNSGLSGSLMFNSCNRPVGGTDGFVPSTTSGASVCKLGAGGVLTDPNNDNRTWFYAHYYADGEGVLTATATPDATRELVASGCICAIGKYVGLGLTPWDGVIGPTHRQHLTSASFAADMATFSYLNFNYLFYSCSNLASVGGLGNLSGVRSMRYMFSSCAITTIDFRGFDPSALTDLFYTFSRYSRLTIILVDASWALPSSGLTGSQCFYSCSTSLVGGNGTVWASNRTAYTYFRIDTASTPGYVTAA
;
A
#
# COMPACT_ATOMS: atom_id res chain seq x y z
N MET A 1 -15.10 5.91 21.31
CA MET A 1 -15.59 4.52 21.36
C MET A 1 -14.37 3.62 21.25
N PRO A 2 -14.32 2.44 21.87
CA PRO A 2 -13.23 1.51 21.56
C PRO A 2 -13.22 1.29 20.04
N ASN A 3 -12.04 1.42 19.43
CA ASN A 3 -11.86 1.17 17.99
C ASN A 3 -11.86 -0.34 17.69
N GLU A 4 -12.28 -1.15 18.65
CA GLU A 4 -12.23 -2.60 18.61
C GLU A 4 -13.63 -3.16 18.84
N PHE A 5 -14.00 -4.17 18.06
CA PHE A 5 -15.19 -4.96 18.26
C PHE A 5 -14.82 -6.39 18.65
N TYR A 6 -15.42 -6.89 19.73
CA TYR A 6 -15.23 -8.27 20.18
C TYR A 6 -16.52 -9.07 20.06
N SER A 7 -16.49 -10.12 19.24
CA SER A 7 -17.56 -11.12 19.15
C SER A 7 -17.38 -12.15 20.27
N HIS A 8 -18.26 -12.12 21.27
CA HIS A 8 -18.20 -13.02 22.42
C HIS A 8 -18.63 -14.45 22.06
N SER A 9 -18.05 -15.47 22.71
CA SER A 9 -18.27 -16.88 22.39
C SER A 9 -19.72 -17.36 22.54
N THR A 10 -20.51 -16.67 23.35
CA THR A 10 -21.96 -16.92 23.50
C THR A 10 -22.73 -16.76 22.20
N ILE A 11 -22.22 -15.98 21.23
CA ILE A 11 -22.85 -15.81 19.91
C ILE A 11 -22.94 -17.13 19.14
N ALA A 12 -21.97 -18.03 19.30
CA ALA A 12 -21.95 -19.31 18.60
C ALA A 12 -23.20 -20.16 18.89
N GLY A 13 -23.76 -20.04 20.10
CA GLY A 13 -24.97 -20.76 20.52
C GLY A 13 -26.29 -20.16 20.02
N LEU A 14 -26.27 -18.99 19.37
CA LEU A 14 -27.49 -18.28 18.96
C LEU A 14 -28.02 -18.70 17.59
N GLY A 15 -27.32 -19.58 16.86
CA GLY A 15 -27.77 -20.08 15.56
C GLY A 15 -27.84 -19.00 14.47
N ILE A 16 -26.95 -18.01 14.53
CA ILE A 16 -26.95 -16.88 13.61
C ILE A 16 -26.48 -17.33 12.22
N ALA A 17 -27.45 -17.47 11.30
CA ALA A 17 -27.19 -17.86 9.93
C ALA A 17 -26.98 -16.67 8.98
N ASN A 18 -27.52 -15.49 9.30
CA ASN A 18 -27.51 -14.30 8.44
C ASN A 18 -26.81 -13.12 9.11
N CYS A 19 -25.63 -12.79 8.59
CA CYS A 19 -24.79 -11.68 9.04
C CYS A 19 -24.70 -10.56 7.98
N ASN A 20 -25.68 -10.46 7.08
CA ASN A 20 -25.71 -9.39 6.09
C ASN A 20 -25.69 -8.03 6.80
N TYR A 21 -24.84 -7.11 6.32
CA TYR A 21 -24.71 -5.74 6.82
C TYR A 21 -24.29 -5.56 8.30
N TRP A 22 -23.84 -6.62 8.98
CA TRP A 22 -23.57 -6.55 10.43
C TRP A 22 -22.56 -5.49 10.87
N PHE A 23 -21.48 -5.30 10.09
CA PHE A 23 -20.45 -4.31 10.36
C PHE A 23 -20.53 -3.13 9.39
N ASN A 24 -21.70 -2.90 8.79
CA ASN A 24 -21.91 -1.79 7.87
C ASN A 24 -21.68 -0.45 8.60
N ALA A 25 -20.89 0.42 7.96
CA ALA A 25 -20.52 1.75 8.44
C ALA A 25 -19.76 1.77 9.79
N PHE A 26 -19.05 0.69 10.14
CA PHE A 26 -18.13 0.67 11.28
C PHE A 26 -16.84 1.46 10.93
N SER A 27 -16.98 2.77 10.66
CA SER A 27 -15.94 3.61 10.07
C SER A 27 -14.73 3.82 10.98
N ASN A 28 -14.91 3.72 12.30
CA ASN A 28 -13.87 3.94 13.30
C ASN A 28 -13.34 2.63 13.90
N CYS A 29 -13.92 1.48 13.52
CA CYS A 29 -13.43 0.18 13.98
C CYS A 29 -12.14 -0.13 13.23
N THR A 30 -11.04 -0.27 13.97
CA THR A 30 -9.72 -0.68 13.46
C THR A 30 -9.53 -2.17 13.55
N GLU A 31 -10.20 -2.84 14.49
CA GLU A 31 -9.96 -4.24 14.78
C GLU A 31 -11.22 -5.02 15.16
N ILE A 32 -11.31 -6.25 14.67
CA ILE A 32 -12.35 -7.20 15.04
C ILE A 32 -11.71 -8.46 15.61
N ARG A 33 -12.21 -8.92 16.75
CA ARG A 33 -11.76 -10.15 17.43
C ARG A 33 -12.93 -11.11 17.67
N GLY A 34 -12.61 -12.40 17.81
CA GLY A 34 -13.60 -13.44 18.05
C GLY A 34 -14.42 -13.80 16.81
N PHE A 35 -13.91 -13.53 15.61
CA PHE A 35 -14.65 -13.75 14.37
C PHE A 35 -14.93 -15.25 14.12
N GLU A 36 -14.16 -16.16 14.75
CA GLU A 36 -14.44 -17.59 14.82
C GLU A 36 -15.84 -17.92 15.37
N ASN A 37 -16.37 -17.08 16.24
CA ASN A 37 -17.69 -17.26 16.87
C ASN A 37 -18.85 -17.04 15.87
N LEU A 38 -18.55 -16.53 14.67
CA LEU A 38 -19.49 -16.35 13.57
C LEU A 38 -19.42 -17.49 12.53
N SER A 39 -18.69 -18.57 12.81
CA SER A 39 -18.51 -19.70 11.87
C SER A 39 -19.80 -20.41 11.45
N GLY A 40 -20.91 -20.22 12.18
CA GLY A 40 -22.23 -20.74 11.82
C GLY A 40 -22.97 -19.96 10.72
N MET A 41 -22.47 -18.80 10.28
CA MET A 41 -23.15 -17.98 9.28
C MET A 41 -23.11 -18.60 7.89
N THR A 42 -24.20 -18.48 7.14
CA THR A 42 -24.31 -18.93 5.75
C THR A 42 -24.52 -17.77 4.77
N SER A 43 -24.83 -16.57 5.27
CA SER A 43 -24.99 -15.34 4.48
C SER A 43 -24.26 -14.15 5.11
N ALA A 44 -23.43 -13.45 4.32
CA ALA A 44 -22.64 -12.29 4.72
C ALA A 44 -22.52 -11.20 3.62
N ASN A 45 -23.59 -10.98 2.85
CA ASN A 45 -23.66 -9.90 1.87
C ASN A 45 -23.39 -8.54 2.53
N GLN A 46 -22.44 -7.78 1.97
CA GLN A 46 -22.10 -6.44 2.45
C GLN A 46 -21.84 -6.37 3.97
N MET A 47 -21.35 -7.46 4.55
CA MET A 47 -21.12 -7.56 6.00
C MET A 47 -20.18 -6.46 6.49
N PHE A 48 -19.10 -6.18 5.75
CA PHE A 48 -18.22 -5.04 5.91
C PHE A 48 -18.44 -4.07 4.76
N THR A 49 -18.97 -2.91 5.05
CA THR A 49 -19.16 -1.86 4.05
C THR A 49 -18.85 -0.52 4.66
N SER A 50 -18.02 0.28 3.99
CA SER A 50 -17.59 1.59 4.50
C SER A 50 -16.83 1.52 5.84
N CYS A 51 -16.09 0.44 6.08
CA CYS A 51 -15.22 0.29 7.24
C CYS A 51 -13.84 0.91 6.95
N GLY A 52 -13.82 2.25 6.86
CA GLY A 52 -12.66 3.01 6.42
C GLY A 52 -11.41 2.87 7.28
N SER A 53 -11.55 2.55 8.57
CA SER A 53 -10.42 2.38 9.50
C SER A 53 -10.04 0.92 9.77
N LEU A 54 -10.78 -0.07 9.25
CA LEU A 54 -10.60 -1.48 9.63
C LEU A 54 -9.28 -2.02 9.08
N GLU A 55 -8.37 -2.43 9.97
CA GLU A 55 -7.02 -2.89 9.64
C GLU A 55 -6.87 -4.41 9.78
N THR A 56 -7.57 -5.02 10.74
CA THR A 56 -7.47 -6.47 10.98
C THR A 56 -8.80 -7.10 11.42
N ILE A 57 -9.03 -8.32 10.95
CA ILE A 57 -10.08 -9.21 11.47
C ILE A 57 -9.41 -10.49 11.97
N TYR A 58 -9.41 -10.68 13.29
CA TYR A 58 -8.82 -11.83 13.94
C TYR A 58 -9.81 -12.98 14.10
N ALA A 59 -9.35 -14.17 13.70
CA ALA A 59 -10.02 -15.44 13.96
C ALA A 59 -8.98 -16.52 14.27
N THR A 60 -9.13 -17.25 15.37
CA THR A 60 -8.26 -18.43 15.64
C THR A 60 -8.62 -19.64 14.76
N SER A 61 -9.87 -19.69 14.29
CA SER A 61 -10.36 -20.69 13.34
C SER A 61 -11.55 -20.13 12.55
N PHE A 62 -11.63 -20.39 11.25
CA PHE A 62 -12.78 -20.01 10.45
C PHE A 62 -12.82 -20.80 9.14
N SER A 63 -14.01 -21.27 8.74
CA SER A 63 -14.26 -21.90 7.45
C SER A 63 -15.30 -21.10 6.68
N ASN A 64 -14.99 -20.73 5.44
CA ASN A 64 -15.97 -20.11 4.54
C ASN A 64 -16.67 -21.14 3.63
N SER A 65 -16.55 -22.43 3.93
CA SER A 65 -17.26 -23.47 3.18
C SER A 65 -18.78 -23.26 3.32
N GLY A 66 -19.47 -23.14 2.18
CA GLY A 66 -20.92 -22.88 2.15
C GLY A 66 -21.33 -21.44 2.48
N LEU A 67 -20.38 -20.54 2.76
CA LEU A 67 -20.68 -19.13 3.01
C LEU A 67 -20.94 -18.39 1.69
N SER A 68 -22.12 -17.77 1.59
CA SER A 68 -22.46 -16.85 0.51
C SER A 68 -22.36 -15.39 0.96
N GLY A 69 -21.78 -14.55 0.13
CA GLY A 69 -21.67 -13.12 0.42
C GLY A 69 -21.07 -12.36 -0.76
N SER A 70 -21.86 -11.47 -1.35
CA SER A 70 -21.39 -10.52 -2.36
C SER A 70 -20.95 -9.22 -1.70
N LEU A 71 -19.91 -8.59 -2.27
CA LEU A 71 -19.40 -7.28 -1.83
C LEU A 71 -19.12 -7.24 -0.31
N MET A 72 -18.65 -8.37 0.24
CA MET A 72 -18.50 -8.57 1.69
C MET A 72 -17.56 -7.56 2.33
N PHE A 73 -16.59 -7.01 1.58
CA PHE A 73 -15.60 -6.02 2.02
C PHE A 73 -15.67 -4.70 1.21
N ASN A 74 -16.86 -4.30 0.80
CA ASN A 74 -17.04 -3.12 -0.04
C ASN A 74 -16.51 -1.85 0.65
N SER A 75 -15.68 -1.07 -0.04
CA SER A 75 -15.10 0.17 0.51
C SER A 75 -14.36 -0.01 1.84
N CYS A 76 -13.74 -1.19 2.05
CA CYS A 76 -12.85 -1.49 3.16
C CYS A 76 -11.45 -1.69 2.60
N ASN A 77 -10.64 -0.62 2.56
CA ASN A 77 -9.39 -0.61 1.79
C ASN A 77 -8.13 -0.86 2.63
N ARG A 78 -8.28 -0.94 3.96
CA ARG A 78 -7.21 -1.14 4.94
C ARG A 78 -7.05 -2.56 5.49
N PRO A 79 -8.05 -3.47 5.47
CA PRO A 79 -7.88 -4.77 6.09
C PRO A 79 -6.76 -5.55 5.42
N VAL A 80 -5.77 -5.95 6.19
CA VAL A 80 -4.70 -6.83 5.71
C VAL A 80 -4.84 -8.16 6.41
N GLY A 81 -4.87 -9.25 5.66
CA GLY A 81 -5.09 -10.57 6.22
C GLY A 81 -4.16 -11.63 5.66
N GLY A 82 -4.39 -12.86 6.13
CA GLY A 82 -3.69 -14.03 5.65
C GLY A 82 -2.22 -14.03 6.04
N THR A 83 -1.51 -15.04 5.56
CA THR A 83 -0.06 -15.18 5.79
C THR A 83 0.78 -14.44 4.75
N ASP A 84 0.13 -13.82 3.75
CA ASP A 84 0.78 -13.24 2.57
C ASP A 84 0.41 -11.76 2.33
N GLY A 85 -0.20 -11.10 3.32
CA GLY A 85 -0.53 -9.67 3.25
C GLY A 85 -1.69 -9.37 2.30
N PHE A 86 -2.66 -10.27 2.17
CA PHE A 86 -3.81 -10.10 1.29
C PHE A 86 -4.66 -8.89 1.72
N VAL A 87 -5.10 -8.09 0.75
CA VAL A 87 -6.03 -6.96 0.96
C VAL A 87 -7.24 -7.17 0.06
N PRO A 88 -8.48 -7.13 0.58
CA PRO A 88 -9.68 -7.32 -0.22
C PRO A 88 -9.89 -6.14 -1.18
N SER A 89 -10.49 -6.42 -2.33
CA SER A 89 -11.03 -5.40 -3.24
C SER A 89 -12.45 -5.00 -2.87
N THR A 90 -12.94 -3.91 -3.44
CA THR A 90 -14.34 -3.46 -3.30
C THR A 90 -15.37 -4.48 -3.81
N THR A 91 -14.94 -5.43 -4.64
CA THR A 91 -15.76 -6.52 -5.17
C THR A 91 -15.56 -7.86 -4.45
N SER A 92 -14.67 -7.92 -3.46
CA SER A 92 -14.37 -9.16 -2.75
C SER A 92 -15.59 -9.65 -1.96
N GLY A 93 -15.90 -10.94 -2.14
CA GLY A 93 -17.01 -11.62 -1.47
C GLY A 93 -16.54 -12.63 -0.42
N ALA A 94 -17.43 -13.54 -0.03
CA ALA A 94 -17.18 -14.55 1.00
C ALA A 94 -15.97 -15.48 0.73
N SER A 95 -15.56 -15.64 -0.53
CA SER A 95 -14.45 -16.53 -0.90
C SER A 95 -13.09 -16.14 -0.29
N VAL A 96 -12.92 -14.86 0.07
CA VAL A 96 -11.69 -14.36 0.71
C VAL A 96 -11.82 -14.26 2.24
N CYS A 97 -13.00 -14.50 2.81
CA CYS A 97 -13.24 -14.50 4.25
C CYS A 97 -12.73 -15.79 4.91
N LYS A 98 -11.42 -16.01 4.86
CA LYS A 98 -10.74 -17.21 5.35
C LYS A 98 -9.38 -16.85 5.93
N LEU A 99 -8.79 -17.81 6.65
CA LEU A 99 -7.39 -17.78 7.09
C LEU A 99 -6.45 -18.25 5.97
N GLY A 100 -5.15 -18.00 6.15
CA GLY A 100 -4.09 -18.42 5.23
C GLY A 100 -3.96 -17.54 3.98
N ALA A 101 -3.19 -18.01 3.00
CA ALA A 101 -2.87 -17.24 1.80
C ALA A 101 -4.14 -16.84 1.00
N GLY A 102 -4.21 -15.56 0.60
CA GLY A 102 -5.35 -14.98 -0.11
C GLY A 102 -6.60 -14.83 0.75
N GLY A 103 -6.47 -14.88 2.08
CA GLY A 103 -7.53 -14.68 3.05
C GLY A 103 -7.43 -13.32 3.74
N VAL A 104 -8.56 -12.72 4.11
CA VAL A 104 -8.61 -11.44 4.85
C VAL A 104 -8.56 -11.63 6.37
N LEU A 105 -8.73 -12.85 6.86
CA LEU A 105 -8.66 -13.14 8.30
C LEU A 105 -7.21 -13.41 8.70
N THR A 106 -6.87 -13.02 9.93
CA THR A 106 -5.56 -13.29 10.53
C THR A 106 -5.73 -14.16 11.77
N ASP A 107 -4.89 -15.19 11.91
CA ASP A 107 -4.78 -15.93 13.16
C ASP A 107 -3.88 -15.14 14.11
N PRO A 108 -4.39 -14.66 15.27
CA PRO A 108 -3.58 -13.90 16.21
C PRO A 108 -2.40 -14.69 16.77
N ASN A 109 -2.43 -16.03 16.74
CA ASN A 109 -1.34 -16.88 17.20
C ASN A 109 -0.24 -17.08 16.14
N ASN A 110 -0.46 -16.60 14.91
CA ASN A 110 0.48 -16.72 13.80
C ASN A 110 0.52 -15.43 12.97
N ASP A 111 0.47 -14.28 13.67
CA ASP A 111 0.52 -12.97 13.05
C ASP A 111 1.96 -12.48 12.93
N ASN A 112 2.55 -12.65 11.73
CA ASN A 112 3.90 -12.19 11.41
C ASN A 112 3.91 -10.84 10.68
N ARG A 113 2.77 -10.14 10.63
CA ARG A 113 2.69 -8.84 9.96
C ARG A 113 3.43 -7.79 10.79
N THR A 114 4.19 -6.94 10.10
CA THR A 114 4.81 -5.76 10.69
C THR A 114 4.17 -4.51 10.13
N TRP A 115 4.15 -3.45 10.93
CA TRP A 115 3.47 -2.21 10.61
C TRP A 115 4.45 -1.05 10.79
N PHE A 116 4.50 -0.17 9.79
CA PHE A 116 5.16 1.13 9.90
C PHE A 116 4.10 2.21 9.99
N TYR A 117 4.53 3.42 10.33
CA TYR A 117 3.64 4.57 10.52
C TYR A 117 3.91 5.62 9.46
N ALA A 118 2.85 6.32 9.09
CA ALA A 118 2.92 7.53 8.31
C ALA A 118 2.34 8.67 9.17
N HIS A 119 3.15 9.71 9.39
CA HIS A 119 2.76 10.91 10.12
C HIS A 119 2.73 12.07 9.12
N TYR A 120 1.58 12.72 9.00
CA TYR A 120 1.37 13.82 8.06
C TYR A 120 1.21 15.13 8.82
N TYR A 121 2.04 16.11 8.49
CA TYR A 121 2.17 17.37 9.22
C TYR A 121 1.63 18.57 8.43
N ALA A 122 1.32 19.65 9.13
CA ALA A 122 0.68 20.85 8.56
C ALA A 122 1.55 21.61 7.55
N ASP A 123 2.86 21.37 7.56
CA ASP A 123 3.81 21.88 6.56
C ASP A 123 3.77 21.10 5.22
N GLY A 124 2.94 20.07 5.12
CA GLY A 124 2.73 19.31 3.89
C GLY A 124 3.65 18.08 3.74
N GLU A 125 4.49 17.77 4.74
CA GLU A 125 5.33 16.57 4.70
C GLU A 125 4.65 15.33 5.30
N GLY A 126 4.76 14.20 4.60
CA GLY A 126 4.49 12.86 5.15
C GLY A 126 5.78 12.13 5.55
N VAL A 127 5.94 11.81 6.82
CA VAL A 127 7.09 11.03 7.33
C VAL A 127 6.68 9.58 7.51
N LEU A 128 7.35 8.67 6.80
CA LEU A 128 7.21 7.22 6.94
C LEU A 128 8.31 6.68 7.85
N THR A 129 7.94 5.97 8.92
CA THR A 129 8.85 5.60 10.00
C THR A 129 8.40 4.33 10.73
N ALA A 130 9.32 3.62 11.36
CA ALA A 130 8.98 2.54 12.30
C ALA A 130 8.36 3.07 13.61
N THR A 131 8.53 4.37 13.90
CA THR A 131 8.13 4.98 15.16
C THR A 131 6.64 5.37 15.17
N ALA A 132 5.89 4.81 16.12
CA ALA A 132 4.45 5.08 16.29
C ALA A 132 4.13 6.50 16.76
N THR A 133 5.06 7.13 17.48
CA THR A 133 4.86 8.45 18.08
C THR A 133 5.27 9.53 17.07
N PRO A 134 4.36 10.44 16.68
CA PRO A 134 4.70 11.58 15.84
C PRO A 134 5.66 12.55 16.55
N ASP A 135 6.33 13.39 15.77
CA ASP A 135 7.16 14.47 16.29
C ASP A 135 6.28 15.53 16.97
N ALA A 136 6.39 15.64 18.30
CA ALA A 136 5.60 16.55 19.12
C ALA A 136 5.93 18.04 18.89
N THR A 137 7.02 18.35 18.18
CA THR A 137 7.41 19.73 17.84
C THR A 137 6.72 20.25 16.58
N ARG A 138 6.04 19.38 15.84
CA ARG A 138 5.35 19.69 14.58
C ARG A 138 3.84 19.58 14.75
N GLU A 139 3.10 20.40 14.01
CA GLU A 139 1.64 20.32 13.98
C GLU A 139 1.20 19.10 13.16
N LEU A 140 0.68 18.07 13.84
CA LEU A 140 0.18 16.85 13.21
C LEU A 140 -1.20 17.08 12.59
N VAL A 141 -1.36 16.75 11.32
CA VAL A 141 -2.66 16.75 10.61
C VAL A 141 -3.34 15.38 10.74
N ALA A 142 -2.60 14.31 10.46
CA ALA A 142 -3.12 12.95 10.53
C ALA A 142 -1.98 11.94 10.72
N SER A 143 -2.29 10.80 11.31
CA SER A 143 -1.37 9.68 11.47
C SER A 143 -2.11 8.36 11.23
N GLY A 144 -1.38 7.33 10.80
CA GLY A 144 -1.90 6.00 10.60
C GLY A 144 -0.78 4.97 10.44
N CYS A 145 -1.10 3.71 10.65
CA CYS A 145 -0.20 2.60 10.38
C CYS A 145 -0.48 1.98 9.00
N ILE A 146 0.55 1.36 8.44
CA ILE A 146 0.50 0.69 7.14
C ILE A 146 1.21 -0.66 7.30
N CYS A 147 0.55 -1.73 6.88
CA CYS A 147 1.13 -3.06 6.95
C CYS A 147 2.24 -3.18 5.91
N ALA A 148 3.44 -3.52 6.35
CA ALA A 148 4.63 -3.61 5.50
C ALA A 148 4.45 -4.59 4.35
N ILE A 149 3.72 -5.70 4.59
CA ILE A 149 3.48 -6.73 3.57
C ILE A 149 2.16 -6.53 2.80
N GLY A 150 1.37 -5.50 3.13
CA GLY A 150 0.03 -5.30 2.58
C GLY A 150 0.01 -5.13 1.07
N LYS A 151 -0.72 -6.00 0.38
CA LYS A 151 -0.93 -5.95 -1.08
C LYS A 151 -2.11 -5.04 -1.42
N TYR A 152 -2.05 -3.78 -0.97
CA TYR A 152 -3.13 -2.82 -1.17
C TYR A 152 -3.53 -2.72 -2.65
N VAL A 153 -4.84 -2.72 -2.90
CA VAL A 153 -5.42 -2.78 -4.25
C VAL A 153 -5.99 -1.43 -4.72
N GLY A 154 -5.89 -0.40 -3.89
CA GLY A 154 -6.35 0.94 -4.17
C GLY A 154 -5.96 1.93 -3.08
N LEU A 155 -6.60 3.10 -3.12
CA LEU A 155 -6.46 4.18 -2.14
C LEU A 155 -7.09 3.83 -0.79
N GLY A 156 -6.77 4.59 0.26
CA GLY A 156 -7.41 4.48 1.57
C GLY A 156 -6.52 4.00 2.70
N LEU A 157 -5.22 3.80 2.44
CA LEU A 157 -4.26 3.27 3.43
C LEU A 157 -3.41 4.36 4.10
N THR A 158 -3.36 5.57 3.53
CA THR A 158 -2.44 6.62 3.98
C THR A 158 -3.17 7.73 4.74
N PRO A 159 -2.49 8.49 5.62
CA PRO A 159 -3.09 9.64 6.30
C PRO A 159 -3.49 10.82 5.39
N TRP A 160 -3.04 10.81 4.13
CA TRP A 160 -3.33 11.82 3.10
C TRP A 160 -4.33 11.32 2.04
N ASP A 161 -5.28 10.48 2.43
CA ASP A 161 -6.27 9.85 1.55
C ASP A 161 -7.65 10.52 1.57
N GLY A 162 -7.79 11.65 2.27
CA GLY A 162 -9.03 12.39 2.39
C GLY A 162 -9.59 12.81 1.03
N VAL A 163 -10.93 12.82 0.89
CA VAL A 163 -11.60 13.30 -0.33
C VAL A 163 -11.66 14.83 -0.38
N ILE A 164 -11.66 15.47 0.78
CA ILE A 164 -11.68 16.93 0.96
C ILE A 164 -10.83 17.30 2.18
N GLY A 165 -10.55 18.60 2.34
CA GLY A 165 -9.88 19.12 3.53
C GLY A 165 -8.39 18.85 3.57
N PRO A 166 -7.74 19.07 4.74
CA PRO A 166 -6.29 19.08 4.85
C PRO A 166 -5.66 17.70 4.62
N THR A 167 -6.40 16.60 4.83
CA THR A 167 -5.94 15.24 4.55
C THR A 167 -6.07 14.83 3.08
N HIS A 168 -6.52 15.71 2.17
CA HIS A 168 -6.56 15.37 0.75
C HIS A 168 -5.15 15.34 0.15
N ARG A 169 -4.81 14.27 -0.57
CA ARG A 169 -3.50 13.99 -1.21
C ARG A 169 -2.82 15.12 -1.98
N GLN A 170 -3.57 16.13 -2.44
CA GLN A 170 -2.98 17.32 -3.08
C GLN A 170 -2.21 18.21 -2.08
N HIS A 171 -2.42 18.03 -0.78
CA HIS A 171 -1.73 18.77 0.27
C HIS A 171 -0.42 18.09 0.69
N LEU A 172 -0.16 16.85 0.24
CA LEU A 172 1.14 16.22 0.40
C LEU A 172 2.12 16.84 -0.61
N THR A 173 3.07 17.63 -0.11
CA THR A 173 4.07 18.35 -0.92
C THR A 173 5.46 17.72 -0.84
N SER A 174 5.77 17.03 0.27
CA SER A 174 6.99 16.26 0.43
C SER A 174 6.70 14.96 1.19
N ALA A 175 7.59 13.98 1.04
CA ALA A 175 7.59 12.81 1.91
C ALA A 175 9.01 12.34 2.20
N SER A 176 9.20 11.67 3.33
CA SER A 176 10.50 11.12 3.71
C SER A 176 10.34 9.73 4.32
N PHE A 177 11.20 8.79 3.93
CA PHE A 177 11.40 7.55 4.67
C PHE A 177 12.50 7.76 5.72
N ALA A 178 12.13 7.70 6.99
CA ALA A 178 13.06 7.85 8.11
C ALA A 178 14.09 6.70 8.13
N ALA A 179 15.23 6.92 8.79
CA ALA A 179 16.31 5.93 8.86
C ALA A 179 15.88 4.61 9.53
N ASP A 180 14.93 4.66 10.46
CA ASP A 180 14.42 3.48 11.15
C ASP A 180 13.59 2.56 10.25
N MET A 181 13.20 3.01 9.05
CA MET A 181 12.61 2.14 8.02
C MET A 181 13.55 1.02 7.57
N ALA A 182 14.86 1.14 7.83
CA ALA A 182 15.84 0.09 7.56
C ALA A 182 15.58 -1.21 8.35
N THR A 183 14.74 -1.17 9.40
CA THR A 183 14.35 -2.37 10.16
C THR A 183 13.43 -3.32 9.39
N PHE A 184 12.79 -2.87 8.31
CA PHE A 184 11.89 -3.70 7.51
C PHE A 184 12.66 -4.40 6.38
N SER A 185 12.43 -5.71 6.24
CA SER A 185 13.02 -6.55 5.20
C SER A 185 12.03 -7.02 4.13
N TYR A 186 10.76 -6.60 4.27
CA TYR A 186 9.70 -6.84 3.31
C TYR A 186 8.77 -5.64 3.27
N LEU A 187 8.71 -4.96 2.12
CA LEU A 187 7.88 -3.77 1.94
C LEU A 187 7.09 -3.83 0.63
N ASN A 188 5.79 -3.58 0.69
CA ASN A 188 4.91 -3.34 -0.44
C ASN A 188 4.41 -1.89 -0.39
N PHE A 189 4.70 -1.11 -1.44
CA PHE A 189 4.29 0.29 -1.54
C PHE A 189 3.24 0.54 -2.62
N ASN A 190 2.36 -0.44 -2.81
CA ASN A 190 1.25 -0.32 -3.75
C ASN A 190 0.44 0.94 -3.44
N TYR A 191 0.26 1.81 -4.44
CA TYR A 191 -0.52 3.05 -4.35
C TYR A 191 -0.05 4.11 -3.32
N LEU A 192 1.11 3.97 -2.68
CA LEU A 192 1.49 4.81 -1.53
C LEU A 192 1.41 6.32 -1.81
N PHE A 193 1.90 6.78 -2.96
CA PHE A 193 1.83 8.19 -3.37
C PHE A 193 0.93 8.39 -4.61
N TYR A 194 0.00 7.47 -4.85
CA TYR A 194 -0.86 7.51 -6.04
C TYR A 194 -1.68 8.81 -6.11
N SER A 195 -1.52 9.55 -7.21
CA SER A 195 -2.18 10.84 -7.47
C SER A 195 -1.89 11.92 -6.43
N CYS A 196 -0.73 11.87 -5.76
CA CYS A 196 -0.23 13.00 -4.98
C CYS A 196 0.31 14.09 -5.92
N SER A 197 -0.63 14.81 -6.56
CA SER A 197 -0.36 15.70 -7.69
C SER A 197 0.50 16.94 -7.38
N ASN A 198 0.76 17.23 -6.10
CA ASN A 198 1.65 18.31 -5.67
C ASN A 198 2.90 17.78 -4.93
N LEU A 199 3.10 16.46 -4.85
CA LEU A 199 4.28 15.87 -4.22
C LEU A 199 5.52 16.24 -5.04
N ALA A 200 6.34 17.13 -4.49
CA ALA A 200 7.48 17.75 -5.16
C ALA A 200 8.82 17.09 -4.82
N SER A 201 8.93 16.40 -3.68
CA SER A 201 10.14 15.71 -3.26
C SER A 201 9.84 14.47 -2.43
N VAL A 202 10.64 13.42 -2.62
CA VAL A 202 10.67 12.24 -1.75
C VAL A 202 12.11 11.97 -1.34
N GLY A 203 12.35 11.96 -0.03
CA GLY A 203 13.66 11.69 0.57
C GLY A 203 13.74 10.31 1.21
N GLY A 204 14.96 9.81 1.42
CA GLY A 204 15.21 8.62 2.22
C GLY A 204 14.93 7.29 1.53
N LEU A 205 14.78 7.25 0.20
CA LEU A 205 14.62 5.98 -0.54
C LEU A 205 15.78 5.01 -0.25
N GLY A 206 17.01 5.49 -0.05
CA GLY A 206 18.16 4.67 0.33
C GLY A 206 18.11 4.06 1.74
N ASN A 207 17.14 4.45 2.59
CA ASN A 207 16.93 3.78 3.89
C ASN A 207 16.12 2.49 3.76
N LEU A 208 15.58 2.21 2.57
CA LEU A 208 14.67 1.10 2.33
C LEU A 208 15.44 -0.14 1.91
N SER A 209 15.06 -1.28 2.49
CA SER A 209 15.53 -2.60 2.09
C SER A 209 14.35 -3.54 1.84
N GLY A 210 14.52 -4.55 0.99
CA GLY A 210 13.50 -5.58 0.83
C GLY A 210 12.18 -5.13 0.18
N VAL A 211 12.18 -4.03 -0.58
CA VAL A 211 10.98 -3.57 -1.30
C VAL A 211 10.62 -4.55 -2.41
N ARG A 212 9.42 -5.13 -2.35
CA ARG A 212 8.91 -6.13 -3.30
C ARG A 212 8.06 -5.53 -4.39
N SER A 213 7.31 -4.47 -4.09
CA SER A 213 6.40 -3.86 -5.05
C SER A 213 6.35 -2.35 -4.91
N MET A 214 6.39 -1.66 -6.06
CA MET A 214 6.11 -0.24 -6.20
C MET A 214 4.96 0.03 -7.16
N ARG A 215 4.06 -0.95 -7.33
CA ARG A 215 2.89 -0.83 -8.21
C ARG A 215 2.14 0.48 -7.94
N TYR A 216 1.97 1.29 -8.99
CA TYR A 216 1.33 2.61 -8.94
C TYR A 216 1.92 3.64 -7.96
N MET A 217 3.04 3.35 -7.30
CA MET A 217 3.55 4.12 -6.15
C MET A 217 3.67 5.61 -6.46
N PHE A 218 4.26 5.99 -7.60
CA PHE A 218 4.48 7.38 -8.01
C PHE A 218 3.60 7.81 -9.18
N SER A 219 2.49 7.10 -9.45
CA SER A 219 1.64 7.47 -10.57
C SER A 219 0.96 8.82 -10.31
N SER A 220 1.01 9.71 -11.32
CA SER A 220 0.43 11.05 -11.28
C SER A 220 0.97 11.94 -10.13
N CYS A 221 2.27 11.81 -9.83
CA CYS A 221 3.01 12.70 -8.93
C CYS A 221 3.63 13.91 -9.66
N ALA A 222 4.27 14.83 -8.92
CA ALA A 222 4.84 16.08 -9.44
C ALA A 222 6.36 16.26 -9.26
N ILE A 223 7.07 15.27 -8.71
CA ILE A 223 8.52 15.29 -8.50
C ILE A 223 9.23 15.41 -9.86
N THR A 224 10.19 16.32 -9.96
CA THR A 224 10.98 16.54 -11.17
C THR A 224 12.22 15.65 -11.20
N THR A 225 12.89 15.49 -10.06
CA THR A 225 14.04 14.61 -9.88
C THR A 225 13.77 13.65 -8.74
N ILE A 226 13.77 12.35 -9.04
CA ILE A 226 13.67 11.31 -8.01
C ILE A 226 15.04 10.66 -7.81
N ASP A 227 15.43 10.52 -6.55
CA ASP A 227 16.76 10.05 -6.15
C ASP A 227 16.67 8.67 -5.49
N PHE A 228 17.11 7.65 -6.21
CA PHE A 228 17.19 6.26 -5.76
C PHE A 228 18.61 5.87 -5.32
N ARG A 229 19.53 6.80 -5.12
CA ARG A 229 20.86 6.45 -4.57
C ARG A 229 20.71 5.85 -3.18
N GLY A 230 21.47 4.79 -2.92
CA GLY A 230 21.39 3.92 -1.75
C GLY A 230 20.22 2.91 -1.77
N PHE A 231 19.28 2.99 -2.72
CA PHE A 231 18.15 2.06 -2.76
C PHE A 231 18.59 0.69 -3.29
N ASP A 232 18.21 -0.39 -2.60
CA ASP A 232 18.43 -1.76 -3.05
C ASP A 232 17.24 -2.29 -3.87
N PRO A 233 17.34 -2.39 -5.22
CA PRO A 233 16.27 -2.90 -6.07
C PRO A 233 16.22 -4.43 -6.14
N SER A 234 17.16 -5.16 -5.52
CA SER A 234 17.32 -6.61 -5.69
C SER A 234 16.09 -7.42 -5.28
N ALA A 235 15.25 -6.84 -4.43
CA ALA A 235 14.06 -7.46 -3.91
C ALA A 235 12.80 -7.28 -4.78
N LEU A 236 12.82 -6.36 -5.77
CA LEU A 236 11.65 -5.97 -6.53
C LEU A 236 11.08 -7.12 -7.37
N THR A 237 9.76 -7.22 -7.38
CA THR A 237 9.00 -8.20 -8.17
C THR A 237 7.91 -7.54 -9.03
N ASP A 238 7.55 -6.29 -8.72
CA ASP A 238 6.47 -5.59 -9.40
C ASP A 238 6.72 -4.07 -9.53
N LEU A 239 6.74 -3.60 -10.77
CA LEU A 239 6.87 -2.19 -11.17
C LEU A 239 5.69 -1.68 -12.02
N PHE A 240 4.55 -2.36 -11.99
CA PHE A 240 3.40 -2.02 -12.82
C PHE A 240 2.96 -0.56 -12.60
N TYR A 241 2.98 0.23 -13.67
CA TYR A 241 2.60 1.65 -13.66
C TYR A 241 3.27 2.54 -12.59
N THR A 242 4.46 2.18 -12.10
CA THR A 242 5.17 2.90 -11.02
C THR A 242 5.26 4.41 -11.26
N PHE A 243 5.65 4.82 -12.47
CA PHE A 243 5.81 6.23 -12.90
C PHE A 243 4.75 6.64 -13.95
N SER A 244 3.55 6.05 -13.88
CA SER A 244 2.49 6.30 -14.85
C SER A 244 1.91 7.71 -14.75
N ARG A 245 1.65 8.36 -15.89
CA ARG A 245 1.07 9.72 -15.97
C ARG A 245 1.89 10.76 -15.21
N TYR A 246 3.20 10.56 -15.16
CA TYR A 246 4.13 11.40 -14.42
C TYR A 246 4.65 12.54 -15.31
N SER A 247 3.83 13.59 -15.47
CA SER A 247 4.07 14.66 -16.46
C SER A 247 5.24 15.59 -16.14
N ARG A 248 5.75 15.59 -14.89
CA ARG A 248 6.82 16.49 -14.44
C ARG A 248 8.19 15.84 -14.26
N LEU A 249 8.28 14.50 -14.31
CA LEU A 249 9.51 13.78 -14.08
C LEU A 249 10.53 14.06 -15.20
N THR A 250 11.73 14.49 -14.85
CA THR A 250 12.80 14.79 -15.82
C THR A 250 14.04 13.92 -15.60
N ILE A 251 14.35 13.59 -14.35
CA ILE A 251 15.58 12.90 -13.97
C ILE A 251 15.28 11.81 -12.94
N ILE A 252 15.92 10.65 -13.11
CA ILE A 252 15.98 9.57 -12.13
C ILE A 252 17.45 9.31 -11.83
N LEU A 253 17.86 9.51 -10.58
CA LEU A 253 19.23 9.28 -10.12
C LEU A 253 19.33 7.91 -9.43
N VAL A 254 20.42 7.20 -9.67
CA VAL A 254 20.71 5.89 -9.06
C VAL A 254 22.22 5.76 -8.79
N ASP A 255 22.62 4.80 -7.95
CA ASP A 255 24.03 4.46 -7.81
C ASP A 255 24.58 3.83 -9.10
N ALA A 256 25.90 3.91 -9.30
CA ALA A 256 26.58 3.25 -10.42
C ALA A 256 26.39 1.71 -10.45
N SER A 257 26.05 1.10 -9.31
CA SER A 257 25.76 -0.33 -9.19
C SER A 257 24.29 -0.71 -9.47
N TRP A 258 23.46 0.24 -9.91
CA TRP A 258 22.03 -0.01 -10.13
C TRP A 258 21.78 -1.13 -11.13
N ALA A 259 21.10 -2.18 -10.66
CA ALA A 259 20.66 -3.29 -11.47
C ALA A 259 19.32 -3.84 -10.98
N LEU A 260 18.34 -3.92 -11.87
CA LEU A 260 17.09 -4.61 -11.57
C LEU A 260 17.32 -6.13 -11.45
N PRO A 261 16.45 -6.85 -10.73
CA PRO A 261 16.48 -8.30 -10.69
C PRO A 261 16.46 -8.93 -12.09
N SER A 262 17.28 -9.97 -12.29
CA SER A 262 17.41 -10.66 -13.58
C SER A 262 16.22 -11.56 -13.93
N SER A 263 15.39 -11.90 -12.92
CA SER A 263 14.19 -12.72 -13.07
C SER A 263 13.16 -12.38 -11.98
N GLY A 264 11.92 -12.85 -12.15
CA GLY A 264 10.84 -12.64 -11.17
C GLY A 264 10.22 -11.23 -11.14
N LEU A 265 10.82 -10.26 -11.84
CA LEU A 265 10.29 -8.91 -11.98
C LEU A 265 9.24 -8.83 -13.10
N THR A 266 8.10 -8.25 -12.77
CA THR A 266 7.02 -7.90 -13.71
C THR A 266 6.75 -6.39 -13.62
N GLY A 267 6.13 -5.79 -14.64
CA GLY A 267 5.85 -4.36 -14.60
C GLY A 267 5.59 -3.71 -15.95
N SER A 268 4.51 -4.13 -16.62
CA SER A 268 4.10 -3.42 -17.83
C SER A 268 3.79 -1.95 -17.51
N GLN A 269 4.05 -1.09 -18.50
CA GLN A 269 3.66 0.32 -18.44
C GLN A 269 4.26 1.12 -17.26
N CYS A 270 5.42 0.70 -16.73
CA CYS A 270 6.17 1.41 -15.68
C CYS A 270 6.28 2.92 -15.95
N PHE A 271 6.58 3.31 -17.20
CA PHE A 271 6.68 4.72 -17.64
C PHE A 271 5.53 5.13 -18.58
N TYR A 272 4.33 4.57 -18.42
CA TYR A 272 3.22 4.92 -19.31
C TYR A 272 2.81 6.38 -19.19
N SER A 273 2.68 7.07 -20.33
CA SER A 273 2.30 8.49 -20.38
C SER A 273 3.17 9.37 -19.46
N CYS A 274 4.46 9.08 -19.36
CA CYS A 274 5.42 9.89 -18.62
C CYS A 274 5.74 11.19 -19.37
N SER A 275 6.53 12.06 -18.74
CA SER A 275 7.01 13.30 -19.33
C SER A 275 7.89 13.06 -20.57
N THR A 276 7.71 13.88 -21.60
CA THR A 276 8.62 13.96 -22.75
C THR A 276 9.97 14.61 -22.40
N SER A 277 10.10 15.16 -21.19
CA SER A 277 11.34 15.72 -20.65
C SER A 277 12.10 14.73 -19.76
N LEU A 278 11.63 13.49 -19.59
CA LEU A 278 12.41 12.43 -18.94
C LEU A 278 13.53 11.98 -19.86
N VAL A 279 14.78 12.14 -19.41
CA VAL A 279 15.98 11.81 -20.17
C VAL A 279 16.95 10.99 -19.31
N GLY A 280 17.42 9.86 -19.83
CA GLY A 280 18.46 9.05 -19.20
C GLY A 280 19.84 9.71 -19.27
N GLY A 281 20.81 9.19 -18.49
CA GLY A 281 22.14 9.78 -18.36
C GLY A 281 22.95 9.87 -19.66
N ASN A 282 22.61 9.10 -20.69
CA ASN A 282 23.23 9.11 -22.02
C ASN A 282 22.30 9.72 -23.09
N GLY A 283 21.28 10.49 -22.67
CA GLY A 283 20.41 11.24 -23.58
C GLY A 283 19.21 10.47 -24.13
N THR A 284 18.93 9.25 -23.65
CA THR A 284 17.72 8.53 -24.06
C THR A 284 16.47 9.26 -23.55
N VAL A 285 15.74 9.91 -24.45
CA VAL A 285 14.49 10.60 -24.16
C VAL A 285 13.33 9.59 -24.07
N TRP A 286 12.40 9.83 -23.16
CA TRP A 286 11.16 9.06 -23.06
C TRP A 286 10.37 9.03 -24.37
N ALA A 287 9.74 7.89 -24.66
CA ALA A 287 8.85 7.73 -25.81
C ALA A 287 7.64 6.84 -25.46
N SER A 288 6.49 7.11 -26.09
CA SER A 288 5.22 6.42 -25.82
C SER A 288 5.24 4.92 -26.15
N ASN A 289 6.16 4.47 -27.01
CA ASN A 289 6.38 3.05 -27.33
C ASN A 289 7.48 2.38 -26.47
N ARG A 290 8.05 3.09 -25.48
CA ARG A 290 9.17 2.64 -24.64
C ARG A 290 8.82 2.73 -23.15
N THR A 291 7.69 2.15 -22.77
CA THR A 291 7.08 2.36 -21.43
C THR A 291 7.32 1.23 -20.44
N ALA A 292 8.00 0.16 -20.85
CA ALA A 292 8.24 -1.02 -20.02
C ALA A 292 9.27 -0.75 -18.91
N TYR A 293 9.21 -1.53 -17.83
CA TYR A 293 10.18 -1.48 -16.73
C TYR A 293 11.62 -1.75 -17.17
N THR A 294 11.83 -2.37 -18.34
CA THR A 294 13.17 -2.62 -18.90
C THR A 294 13.96 -1.34 -19.22
N TYR A 295 13.30 -0.17 -19.25
CA TYR A 295 13.96 1.13 -19.34
C TYR A 295 14.36 1.70 -17.98
N PHE A 296 13.95 1.09 -16.86
CA PHE A 296 14.37 1.49 -15.51
C PHE A 296 15.76 0.93 -15.17
N ARG A 297 16.72 1.19 -16.07
CA ARG A 297 18.11 0.74 -16.05
C ARG A 297 19.02 1.89 -16.46
N ILE A 298 20.29 1.81 -16.05
CA ILE A 298 21.31 2.82 -16.40
C ILE A 298 21.33 3.01 -17.91
N ASP A 299 21.22 4.27 -18.32
CA ASP A 299 21.25 4.65 -19.73
C ASP A 299 22.69 4.64 -20.26
N THR A 300 22.93 3.90 -21.34
CA THR A 300 24.23 3.84 -22.03
C THR A 300 24.03 3.84 -23.54
N ALA A 301 25.10 4.10 -24.31
CA ALA A 301 25.03 4.15 -25.76
C ALA A 301 24.50 2.85 -26.41
N SER A 302 24.83 1.68 -25.85
CA SER A 302 24.36 0.37 -26.35
C SER A 302 23.05 -0.09 -25.73
N THR A 303 22.68 0.48 -24.59
CA THR A 303 21.59 -0.01 -23.75
C THR A 303 20.75 1.18 -23.27
N PRO A 304 19.76 1.63 -24.07
CA PRO A 304 18.92 2.77 -23.72
C PRO A 304 18.16 2.56 -22.41
N GLY A 305 18.16 3.56 -21.54
CA GLY A 305 17.50 3.57 -20.24
C GLY A 305 17.07 4.97 -19.82
N TYR A 306 16.35 5.09 -18.70
CA TYR A 306 15.83 6.38 -18.20
C TYR A 306 16.45 6.85 -16.89
N VAL A 307 17.47 6.14 -16.39
CA VAL A 307 18.16 6.57 -15.16
C VAL A 307 19.59 7.01 -15.44
N THR A 308 20.08 7.89 -14.56
CA THR A 308 21.42 8.46 -14.57
C THR A 308 22.17 7.96 -13.35
N ALA A 309 23.33 7.34 -13.56
CA ALA A 309 24.24 7.00 -12.48
C ALA A 309 24.95 8.27 -11.99
N ALA A 310 24.92 8.54 -10.68
CA ALA A 310 25.49 9.76 -10.09
C ALA A 310 25.99 9.55 -8.65
#